data_AF-A0A9E0JU93-F1
#
_entry.id   AF-A0A9E0JU93-F1
#
_cell.length_a   1.000
_cell.length_b   1.000
_cell.length_c   1.000
_cell.angle_alpha   90.00
_cell.angle_beta   90.00
_cell.angle_gamma   90.00
#
_symmetry.space_group_name_H-M   'P 1'
#
loop_
_entity.id
_entity.type
_entity.pdbx_description
1 polymer ?
#
loop_
_entity_poly.entity_id
_entity_poly.type
_entity_poly.pdbx_seq_one_letter_code
_entity_poly.pdbx_strand_id
1 'polypeptide(L)'
;MNKKLIAAALASAFIAPAVLADVQIYGVMNADVESVKATGAVNPAQDTKSATRVSSNTSRIGFKGDEDLGNGLKAIWQVEQWVFLDGSNGT
;
A
#
# COMPACT_ATOMS: atom_id res chain seq x y z
N MET A 1 -3.53 -1.80 31.46
CA MET A 1 -4.16 -1.11 30.30
C MET A 1 -4.63 -2.16 29.30
N ASN A 2 -5.94 -2.27 29.07
CA ASN A 2 -6.51 -3.32 28.22
C ASN A 2 -6.41 -2.95 26.73
N LYS A 3 -5.18 -3.02 26.19
CA LYS A 3 -4.83 -2.63 24.81
C LYS A 3 -5.71 -3.31 23.75
N LYS A 4 -6.17 -4.54 24.03
CA LYS A 4 -7.07 -5.32 23.15
C LYS A 4 -8.48 -4.70 23.03
N LEU A 5 -8.99 -4.12 24.12
CA LEU A 5 -10.31 -3.48 24.12
C LEU A 5 -10.29 -2.15 23.37
N ILE A 6 -9.20 -1.39 23.48
CA ILE A 6 -9.01 -0.15 22.72
C ILE A 6 -8.88 -0.44 21.22
N ALA A 7 -8.12 -1.48 20.84
CA ALA A 7 -7.98 -1.89 19.44
C ALA A 7 -9.31 -2.36 18.84
N ALA A 8 -10.10 -3.13 19.58
CA ALA A 8 -11.42 -3.58 19.13
C ALA A 8 -12.43 -2.41 19.01
N ALA A 9 -12.42 -1.46 19.95
CA ALA A 9 -13.27 -0.28 19.90
C ALA A 9 -12.94 0.64 18.72
N LEU A 10 -11.65 0.83 18.44
CA LEU A 10 -11.21 1.57 17.25
C LEU A 10 -11.62 0.86 15.95
N ALA A 11 -11.50 -0.47 15.88
CA ALA A 11 -11.95 -1.23 14.71
C ALA A 11 -13.47 -1.12 14.47
N SER A 12 -14.28 -1.11 15.54
CA SER A 12 -15.74 -0.96 15.42
C SER A 12 -16.21 0.44 15.03
N ALA A 13 -15.43 1.48 15.31
CA ALA A 13 -15.78 2.86 14.98
C ALA A 13 -15.72 3.16 13.48
N PHE A 14 -15.06 2.31 12.68
CA PHE A 14 -14.99 2.43 11.22
C PHE A 14 -16.13 1.71 10.47
N ILE A 15 -17.09 1.07 11.16
CA ILE A 15 -18.16 0.27 10.55
C ILE A 15 -19.49 1.06 10.45
N ALA A 16 -19.44 2.40 10.39
CA ALA A 16 -20.64 3.18 10.10
C ALA A 16 -20.85 3.24 8.57
N PRO A 17 -21.95 2.70 8.01
CA PRO A 17 -22.26 2.89 6.61
C PRO A 17 -22.83 4.31 6.44
N ALA A 18 -21.96 5.27 6.09
CA ALA A 18 -22.41 6.55 5.61
C ALA A 18 -22.89 6.37 4.16
N VAL A 19 -24.19 6.57 3.91
CA VAL A 19 -24.75 6.72 2.56
C VAL A 19 -24.25 8.05 1.99
N LEU A 20 -23.05 8.01 1.46
CA LEU A 20 -22.40 8.96 0.57
C LEU A 20 -21.88 8.09 -0.58
N ALA A 21 -21.75 8.62 -1.80
CA ALA A 21 -21.34 7.88 -3.01
C ALA A 21 -20.37 6.71 -2.70
N ASP A 22 -20.57 5.54 -3.31
CA ASP A 22 -19.91 4.28 -2.91
C ASP A 22 -18.38 4.36 -3.14
N VAL A 23 -17.66 4.98 -2.20
CA VAL A 23 -16.21 5.15 -2.24
C VAL A 23 -15.58 3.93 -1.60
N GLN A 24 -14.97 3.09 -2.43
CA GLN A 24 -14.18 1.96 -2.01
C GLN A 24 -12.71 2.38 -1.82
N ILE A 25 -12.21 2.18 -0.60
CA ILE A 25 -10.78 2.19 -0.31
C ILE A 25 -10.22 0.80 -0.61
N TYR A 26 -9.17 0.72 -1.41
CA TYR A 26 -8.51 -0.53 -1.77
C TYR A 26 -6.99 -0.37 -1.81
N GLY A 27 -6.26 -1.48 -1.90
CA GLY A 27 -4.80 -1.42 -1.99
C GLY A 27 -4.16 -2.80 -1.87
N VAL A 28 -2.83 -2.80 -1.99
CA VAL A 28 -1.98 -3.97 -1.75
C VAL A 28 -0.82 -3.51 -0.89
N MET A 29 -0.54 -4.23 0.18
CA MET A 29 0.66 -4.06 0.99
C MET A 29 1.52 -5.30 0.81
N ASN A 30 2.70 -5.10 0.26
CA ASN A 30 3.67 -6.16 0.00
C ASN A 30 5.06 -5.64 0.34
N ALA A 31 5.65 -6.26 1.35
CA ALA A 31 6.95 -5.91 1.91
C ALA A 31 7.74 -7.19 2.19
N ASP A 32 9.01 -7.14 1.86
CA ASP A 32 9.92 -8.27 1.95
C ASP A 32 11.15 -7.89 2.77
N VAL A 33 11.72 -8.86 3.47
CA VAL A 33 13.06 -8.74 4.07
C VAL A 33 13.99 -9.61 3.23
N GLU A 34 14.95 -8.98 2.57
CA GLU A 34 15.83 -9.67 1.62
C GLU A 34 17.31 -9.42 1.93
N SER A 35 18.15 -10.41 1.61
CA SER A 35 19.60 -10.27 1.63
C SER A 35 20.14 -10.39 0.20
N VAL A 36 20.75 -9.31 -0.28
CA VAL A 36 21.19 -9.19 -1.68
C VAL A 36 22.71 -9.08 -1.77
N LYS A 37 23.29 -9.74 -2.77
CA LYS A 37 24.71 -9.64 -3.14
C LYS A 37 24.82 -9.64 -4.67
N ALA A 38 25.79 -8.92 -5.22
CA ALA A 38 26.05 -8.93 -6.67
C ALA A 38 27.54 -9.14 -6.93
N THR A 39 27.87 -10.07 -7.82
CA THR A 39 29.24 -10.45 -8.17
C THR A 39 29.41 -10.48 -9.68
N GLY A 40 30.63 -10.22 -10.18
CA GLY A 40 30.95 -10.26 -11.60
C GLY A 40 31.22 -8.89 -12.21
N ALA A 41 31.54 -7.89 -11.38
CA ALA A 41 32.07 -6.63 -11.88
C ALA A 41 33.41 -6.83 -12.60
N VAL A 42 33.71 -5.98 -13.61
CA VAL A 42 35.00 -5.99 -14.33
C VAL A 42 36.17 -5.84 -13.37
N ASN A 43 35.99 -5.06 -12.29
CA ASN A 43 36.88 -5.03 -11.14
C ASN A 43 36.19 -5.71 -9.95
N PRO A 44 36.68 -6.87 -9.45
CA PRO A 44 36.09 -7.58 -8.32
C PRO A 44 35.98 -6.76 -7.02
N ALA A 45 36.78 -5.70 -6.88
CA ALA A 45 36.68 -4.77 -5.73
C ALA A 45 35.35 -3.99 -5.71
N GLN A 46 34.62 -3.93 -6.84
CA GLN A 46 33.33 -3.25 -6.97
C GLN A 46 32.12 -4.18 -6.84
N ASP A 47 32.32 -5.46 -6.55
CA ASP A 47 31.21 -6.37 -6.24
C ASP A 47 30.42 -5.85 -5.03
N THR A 48 29.09 -5.85 -5.16
CA THR A 48 28.20 -5.44 -4.07
C THR A 48 28.21 -6.49 -2.98
N LYS A 49 28.73 -6.12 -1.80
CA LYS A 49 28.74 -6.98 -0.62
C LYS A 49 27.32 -7.28 -0.16
N SER A 50 27.17 -8.38 0.59
CA SER A 50 25.87 -8.79 1.11
C SER A 50 25.28 -7.69 1.98
N ALA A 51 24.05 -7.26 1.65
CA ALA A 51 23.30 -6.30 2.43
C ALA A 51 21.90 -6.83 2.70
N THR A 52 21.43 -6.70 3.93
CA THR A 52 20.04 -7.02 4.30
C THR A 52 19.22 -5.74 4.27
N ARG A 53 18.10 -5.75 3.56
CA ARG A 53 17.20 -4.60 3.42
C ARG A 53 15.74 -5.01 3.51
N VAL A 54 14.90 -4.05 3.85
CA VAL A 54 13.46 -4.13 3.62
C VAL A 54 13.21 -3.62 2.20
N SER A 55 12.43 -4.36 1.42
CA SER A 55 11.96 -3.92 0.10
C SER A 55 10.46 -3.71 0.15
N SER A 56 9.98 -2.60 -0.43
CA SER A 56 8.56 -2.37 -0.66
C SER A 56 8.20 -2.72 -2.10
N ASN A 57 7.48 -3.83 -2.29
CA ASN A 57 7.26 -4.40 -3.61
C ASN A 57 5.86 -4.10 -4.12
N THR A 58 5.73 -3.07 -4.97
CA THR A 58 4.46 -2.73 -5.64
C THR A 58 3.31 -2.44 -4.65
N SER A 59 3.65 -1.85 -3.49
CA SER A 59 2.65 -1.45 -2.49
C SER A 59 1.91 -0.18 -2.91
N ARG A 60 0.58 -0.19 -2.80
CA ARG A 60 -0.28 0.91 -3.26
C ARG A 60 -1.54 1.03 -2.43
N ILE A 61 -2.04 2.26 -2.36
CA ILE A 61 -3.36 2.58 -1.82
C ILE A 61 -4.16 3.31 -2.90
N GLY A 62 -5.45 3.00 -2.98
CA GLY A 62 -6.34 3.62 -3.93
C GLY A 62 -7.72 3.89 -3.34
N PHE A 63 -8.35 4.88 -3.94
CA PHE A 63 -9.73 5.28 -3.70
C PHE A 63 -10.43 5.19 -5.06
N LYS A 64 -11.55 4.47 -5.11
CA LYS A 64 -12.38 4.42 -6.31
C LYS A 64 -13.83 4.53 -5.93
N GLY A 65 -14.64 4.95 -6.88
CA GLY A 65 -16.08 4.93 -6.70
C GLY A 65 -16.80 5.10 -8.03
N ASP A 66 -18.10 4.93 -7.96
CA ASP A 66 -19.00 5.23 -9.06
C ASP A 66 -20.20 6.06 -8.58
N GLU A 67 -20.77 6.81 -9.50
CA GLU A 67 -21.98 7.61 -9.30
C GLU A 67 -22.96 7.30 -10.43
N ASP A 68 -24.19 6.93 -10.07
CA ASP A 68 -25.28 6.72 -11.02
C ASP A 68 -25.77 8.07 -11.55
N LEU A 69 -25.68 8.25 -12.87
CA LEU A 69 -26.15 9.45 -13.56
C LEU A 69 -27.57 9.29 -14.14
N GLY A 70 -28.21 8.14 -13.86
CA GLY A 70 -29.52 7.76 -14.35
C GLY A 70 -29.47 7.01 -15.69
N ASN A 71 -30.59 6.37 -16.05
CA ASN A 71 -30.75 5.61 -17.30
C ASN A 71 -29.65 4.54 -17.54
N GLY A 72 -29.05 4.01 -16.47
CA GLY A 72 -27.98 3.02 -16.54
C GLY A 72 -26.59 3.60 -16.88
N LEU A 73 -26.44 4.93 -16.95
CA LEU A 73 -25.17 5.60 -17.12
C LEU A 73 -24.50 5.81 -15.76
N LYS A 74 -23.17 5.61 -15.68
CA LYS A 74 -22.39 5.84 -14.46
C LYS A 74 -21.16 6.69 -14.74
N ALA A 75 -20.84 7.61 -13.84
CA ALA A 75 -19.51 8.18 -13.72
C ALA A 75 -18.65 7.24 -12.88
N ILE A 76 -17.41 7.01 -13.29
CA ILE A 76 -16.44 6.21 -12.56
C ILE A 76 -15.19 7.02 -12.32
N TRP A 77 -14.57 6.88 -11.16
CA TRP A 77 -13.31 7.54 -10.84
C TRP A 77 -12.41 6.66 -9.99
N GLN A 78 -11.12 6.88 -10.11
CA GLN A 78 -10.10 6.18 -9.34
C GLN A 78 -8.88 7.08 -9.16
N VAL A 79 -8.37 7.13 -7.93
CA VAL A 79 -7.09 7.74 -7.59
C VAL A 79 -6.25 6.70 -6.86
N GLU A 80 -5.05 6.45 -7.35
CA GLU A 80 -4.13 5.45 -6.79
C GLU A 80 -2.75 6.08 -6.56
N GLN A 81 -2.11 5.70 -5.45
CA GLN A 81 -0.81 6.21 -5.03
C GLN A 81 0.10 5.07 -4.58
N TRP A 82 1.36 5.13 -5.00
CA TRP A 82 2.43 4.28 -4.47
C TRP A 82 2.68 4.57 -3.00
N VAL A 83 2.86 3.51 -2.22
CA VAL A 83 3.25 3.58 -0.81
C VAL A 83 4.55 2.82 -0.64
N PHE A 84 5.59 3.50 -0.15
CA PHE A 84 6.89 2.91 0.10
C PHE A 84 7.00 2.53 1.57
N LEU A 85 6.87 1.22 1.84
CA LEU A 85 6.90 0.66 3.19
C LEU A 85 8.31 0.55 3.78
N ASP A 86 9.34 0.63 2.93
CA ASP A 86 10.76 0.55 3.28
C ASP A 86 11.36 1.90 3.72
N GLY A 87 10.53 2.96 3.77
CA GLY A 87 10.97 4.31 4.13
C GLY A 87 11.76 5.02 3.03
N SER A 88 11.83 4.44 1.82
CA SER A 88 12.32 5.17 0.65
C SER A 88 11.32 6.26 0.27
N ASN A 89 11.79 7.48 0.06
CA ASN A 89 10.96 8.52 -0.55
C ASN A 89 10.91 8.19 -2.04
N GLY A 90 9.75 7.74 -2.51
CA GLY A 90 9.52 7.40 -3.92
C GLY A 90 10.11 8.45 -4.87
N THR A 91 11.09 8.04 -5.67
CA THR A 91 11.56 8.80 -6.83
C THR A 91 10.79 8.36 -8.08
#